data_AF-A0A651D9S8-F1
#
_entry.id   AF-A0A651D9S8-F1
#
_cell.length_a   1.000
_cell.length_b   1.000
_cell.length_c   1.000
_cell.angle_alpha   90.00
_cell.angle_beta   90.00
_cell.angle_gamma   90.00
#
_symmetry.space_group_name_H-M   'P 1'
#
loop_
_entity.id
_entity.type
_entity.pdbx_description
1 polymer ?
#
loop_
_entity_poly.entity_id
_entity_poly.type
_entity_poly.pdbx_seq_one_letter_code
_entity_poly.pdbx_strand_id
1 'polypeptide(L)'
;ADISGLTLGDFEYEFERYVMQRVKDMLVYMGQPGRQLLFGTDWPLAGMRSYVRFLEGMEVSDEDREHIAWETARDLFRIEVEPDAD
;
A
#
# COMPACT_ATOMS: atom_id res chain seq x y z
N ALA A 1 -9.91 -0.81 0.23
CA ALA A 1 -9.38 -2.13 0.65
C ALA A 1 -7.94 -1.92 1.08
N ASP A 2 -7.43 -2.69 2.03
CA ASP A 2 -6.00 -2.62 2.36
C ASP A 2 -5.19 -3.69 1.62
N ILE A 3 -3.87 -3.51 1.58
CA ILE A 3 -2.95 -4.41 0.87
C ILE A 3 -2.41 -5.56 1.74
N SER A 4 -2.85 -5.68 2.99
CA SER A 4 -2.40 -6.77 3.86
C SER A 4 -2.80 -8.14 3.31
N GLY A 5 -2.04 -9.19 3.62
CA GLY A 5 -2.26 -10.54 3.11
C GLY A 5 -2.02 -10.75 1.61
N LEU A 6 -1.72 -9.70 0.84
CA LEU A 6 -1.27 -9.83 -0.55
C LEU A 6 0.11 -10.48 -0.68
N THR A 7 0.82 -10.66 0.43
CA THR A 7 2.14 -11.28 0.45
C THR A 7 2.17 -12.39 1.48
N LEU A 8 2.70 -13.56 1.10
CA LEU A 8 2.73 -14.76 1.93
C LEU A 8 4.17 -15.03 2.37
N GLY A 9 4.54 -14.62 3.59
CA GLY A 9 5.82 -14.98 4.22
C GLY A 9 7.08 -14.33 3.60
N ASP A 10 8.21 -15.05 3.63
CA ASP A 10 9.46 -14.62 2.99
C ASP A 10 9.30 -14.70 1.47
N PHE A 11 9.44 -13.55 0.80
CA PHE A 11 9.00 -13.34 -0.56
C PHE A 11 9.75 -14.23 -1.56
N GLU A 12 9.05 -15.15 -2.21
CA GLU A 12 9.53 -15.77 -3.44
C GLU A 12 9.31 -14.78 -4.61
N TYR A 13 10.39 -14.47 -5.33
CA TYR A 13 10.45 -13.42 -6.37
C TYR A 13 9.34 -13.49 -7.43
N GLU A 14 8.96 -14.70 -7.86
CA GLU A 14 7.93 -14.87 -8.89
C GLU A 14 6.52 -14.57 -8.37
N PHE A 15 6.25 -14.85 -7.09
CA PHE A 15 4.97 -14.53 -6.46
C PHE A 15 4.81 -13.02 -6.30
N GLU A 16 5.88 -12.32 -5.90
CA GLU A 16 5.91 -10.86 -5.79
C GLU A 16 5.55 -10.20 -7.13
N ARG A 17 6.20 -10.63 -8.22
CA ARG A 17 5.91 -10.12 -9.56
C ARG A 17 4.47 -10.35 -9.98
N TYR A 18 3.91 -11.52 -9.67
CA TYR A 18 2.52 -11.84 -9.97
C TYR A 18 1.55 -10.91 -9.22
N VAL A 19 1.76 -10.74 -7.91
CA VAL A 19 0.92 -9.87 -7.07
C VAL A 19 1.05 -8.41 -7.49
N MET A 20 2.26 -7.94 -7.79
CA MET A 20 2.51 -6.60 -8.32
C MET A 20 1.74 -6.36 -9.62
N GLN A 21 1.78 -7.31 -10.56
CA GLN A 21 1.01 -7.20 -11.79
C GLN A 21 -0.50 -7.16 -11.50
N ARG A 22 -0.98 -7.95 -10.51
CA ARG A 22 -2.39 -7.95 -10.14
C ARG A 22 -2.86 -6.62 -9.56
N VAL A 23 -2.06 -6.03 -8.68
CA VAL A 23 -2.34 -4.72 -8.10
C VAL A 23 -2.25 -3.65 -9.18
N LYS A 24 -1.24 -3.67 -10.05
CA LYS A 24 -1.14 -2.73 -11.18
C LYS A 24 -2.38 -2.75 -12.07
N ASP A 25 -2.85 -3.93 -12.46
CA ASP A 25 -4.05 -4.04 -13.27
C ASP A 25 -5.27 -3.48 -12.53
N MET A 26 -5.40 -3.77 -11.23
CA MET A 26 -6.48 -3.20 -10.40
C MET A 26 -6.39 -1.68 -10.31
N LEU A 27 -5.20 -1.12 -10.10
CA LEU A 27 -4.93 0.32 -10.07
C LEU A 27 -5.35 0.98 -11.40
N VAL A 28 -5.09 0.35 -12.53
CA VAL A 28 -5.52 0.86 -13.86
C VAL A 28 -7.05 0.91 -13.99
N TYR A 29 -7.77 -0.04 -13.37
CA TYR A 29 -9.23 0.00 -13.33
C TYR A 29 -9.79 0.98 -12.30
N MET A 30 -9.02 1.33 -11.28
CA MET A 30 -9.41 2.28 -10.24
C MET A 30 -9.13 3.71 -10.72
N GLY A 31 -10.18 4.52 -10.87
CA GLY A 31 -10.00 5.93 -11.29
C GLY A 31 -9.23 6.80 -10.30
N GLN A 32 -9.24 6.47 -9.00
CA GLN A 32 -8.54 7.19 -7.93
C GLN A 32 -7.91 6.18 -6.95
N PRO A 33 -6.80 5.55 -7.32
CA PRO A 33 -6.22 4.46 -6.55
C PRO A 33 -5.79 4.89 -5.14
N GLY A 34 -5.22 6.10 -5.00
CA GLY A 34 -4.81 6.67 -3.72
C GLY A 34 -5.90 6.62 -2.65
N ARG A 35 -7.15 6.89 -3.05
CA ARG A 35 -8.31 7.00 -2.15
C ARG A 35 -9.07 5.70 -1.94
N GLN A 36 -8.66 4.62 -2.60
CA GLN A 36 -9.36 3.33 -2.55
C GLN A 36 -8.51 2.24 -1.89
N LEU A 37 -7.22 2.50 -1.74
CA LEU A 37 -6.25 1.59 -1.13
C LEU A 37 -5.72 2.12 0.19
N LEU A 38 -5.42 1.19 1.09
CA LEU A 38 -4.82 1.45 2.39
C LEU A 38 -3.57 0.58 2.55
N PHE A 39 -2.52 1.13 3.14
CA PHE A 39 -1.32 0.37 3.50
C PHE A 39 -1.58 -0.53 4.72
N GLY A 40 -1.19 -1.80 4.62
CA GLY A 40 -1.32 -2.79 5.70
C GLY A 40 -0.39 -3.97 5.43
N THR A 41 0.20 -4.55 6.48
CA THR A 41 1.33 -5.50 6.33
C THR A 41 1.05 -6.92 6.81
N ASP A 42 -0.05 -7.16 7.52
CA ASP A 42 -0.35 -8.44 8.18
C ASP A 42 0.78 -8.95 9.11
N TRP A 43 1.50 -8.03 9.77
CA TRP A 43 2.48 -8.42 10.78
C TRP A 43 1.78 -9.12 11.97
N PRO A 44 2.27 -10.27 12.46
CA PRO A 44 3.58 -10.88 12.21
C PRO A 44 3.61 -12.01 11.15
N LEU A 45 2.55 -12.20 10.37
CA LEU A 45 2.47 -13.25 9.35
C LEU A 45 3.34 -12.93 8.11
N ALA A 46 3.52 -11.65 7.79
CA ALA A 46 4.41 -11.18 6.74
C ALA A 46 5.34 -10.06 7.23
N GLY A 47 6.55 -10.00 6.68
CA GLY A 47 7.56 -9.01 7.09
C GLY A 47 7.25 -7.59 6.61
N MET A 48 7.31 -6.61 7.52
CA MET A 48 7.02 -5.20 7.20
C MET A 48 7.90 -4.64 6.08
N ARG A 49 9.19 -5.01 6.04
CA ARG A 49 10.16 -4.51 5.04
C ARG A 49 9.71 -4.78 3.61
N SER A 50 9.13 -5.95 3.38
CA SER A 50 8.73 -6.35 2.04
C SER A 50 7.51 -5.57 1.55
N TYR A 51 6.61 -5.21 2.47
CA TYR A 51 5.50 -4.31 2.18
C TYR A 51 5.94 -2.87 1.88
N VAL A 52 6.96 -2.37 2.58
CA VAL A 52 7.56 -1.07 2.25
C VAL A 52 8.10 -1.09 0.82
N ARG A 53 8.88 -2.12 0.45
CA ARG A 53 9.38 -2.29 -0.93
C ARG A 53 8.27 -2.43 -1.95
N PHE A 54 7.19 -3.14 -1.60
CA PHE A 54 6.01 -3.29 -2.44
C PHE A 54 5.36 -1.93 -2.74
N LEU A 55 5.17 -1.09 -1.72
CA LEU A 55 4.62 0.26 -1.88
C LEU A 55 5.56 1.17 -2.71
N GLU A 56 6.87 1.11 -2.46
CA GLU A 56 7.88 1.84 -3.24
C GLU A 56 7.89 1.40 -4.71
N GLY A 57 7.68 0.12 -4.99
CA GLY A 57 7.67 -0.44 -6.34
C GLY A 57 6.38 -0.19 -7.12
N MET A 58 5.33 0.38 -6.51
CA MET A 58 4.09 0.70 -7.23
C MET A 58 4.33 1.85 -8.22
N GLU A 59 3.89 1.66 -9.47
CA GLU A 59 3.91 2.70 -10.50
C GLU A 59 2.71 3.65 -10.35
N VAL A 60 2.69 4.43 -9.27
CA VAL A 60 1.67 5.46 -8.97
C VAL A 60 2.32 6.83 -8.76
N SER A 61 1.51 7.89 -8.79
CA SER A 61 1.96 9.23 -8.46
C SER A 61 2.42 9.33 -6.99
N ASP A 62 3.26 10.31 -6.66
CA ASP A 62 3.71 10.51 -5.28
C ASP A 62 2.53 10.89 -4.35
N GLU A 63 1.56 11.66 -4.86
CA GLU A 63 0.32 11.99 -4.16
C GLU A 63 -0.51 10.72 -3.86
N ASP A 64 -0.70 9.83 -4.84
CA ASP A 64 -1.38 8.57 -4.61
C ASP A 64 -0.62 7.69 -3.61
N ARG A 65 0.71 7.71 -3.64
CA ARG A 65 1.54 6.94 -2.70
C ARG A 65 1.35 7.42 -1.26
N GLU A 66 1.34 8.73 -1.01
CA GLU A 66 1.05 9.30 0.32
C GLU A 66 -0.38 8.95 0.79
N HIS A 67 -1.35 9.03 -0.13
CA HIS A 67 -2.72 8.61 0.14
C HIS A 67 -2.82 7.15 0.55
N ILE A 68 -2.17 6.23 -0.18
CA ILE A 68 -2.14 4.79 0.15
C ILE A 68 -1.41 4.57 1.48
N ALA A 69 -0.27 5.24 1.67
CA ALA A 69 0.59 5.07 2.83
C ALA A 69 -0.14 5.42 4.13
N TRP A 70 -0.84 6.56 4.18
CA TRP A 70 -1.46 7.01 5.43
C TRP A 70 -2.65 7.96 5.29
N GLU A 71 -2.71 8.87 4.31
CA GLU A 71 -3.74 9.93 4.35
C GLU A 71 -5.16 9.38 4.16
N THR A 72 -5.34 8.36 3.32
CA THR A 72 -6.65 7.73 3.16
C THR A 72 -7.11 7.06 4.45
N ALA A 73 -6.17 6.45 5.21
CA ALA A 73 -6.46 5.90 6.53
C ALA A 73 -6.79 7.01 7.53
N ARG A 74 -6.02 8.12 7.52
CA ARG A 74 -6.28 9.30 8.35
C ARG A 74 -7.70 9.81 8.15
N ASP A 75 -8.10 10.04 6.90
CA ASP A 75 -9.39 10.61 6.55
C ASP A 75 -10.53 9.63 6.87
N LEU A 76 -10.33 8.33 6.60
CA LEU A 76 -11.33 7.29 6.86
C LEU A 76 -11.58 7.09 8.36
N PHE A 77 -10.51 7.02 9.15
CA PHE A 77 -10.57 6.75 10.59
C PHE A 77 -10.58 8.02 11.46
N ARG A 78 -10.54 9.20 10.83
CA ARG A 78 -10.50 10.52 11.49
C ARG A 78 -9.37 10.63 12.51
N ILE A 79 -8.18 10.22 12.09
CA ILE A 79 -6.97 10.31 12.92
C ILE A 79 -6.51 11.77 12.92
N GLU A 80 -6.43 12.38 14.10
CA GLU A 80 -5.85 13.71 14.24
C GLU A 80 -4.33 13.61 14.16
N VAL A 81 -3.71 14.42 13.29
CA VAL A 81 -2.26 14.48 13.12
C VAL A 81 -1.83 15.88 13.45
N GLU A 82 -0.93 16.02 14.42
CA GLU A 82 -0.32 17.32 14.71
C GLU A 82 0.54 17.73 13.52
N PRO A 83 0.54 19.02 13.13
CA PRO A 83 1.40 19.49 12.05
C PRO A 83 2.86 19.22 12.43
N ASP A 84 3.65 18.75 11.47
CA ASP A 84 5.08 18.54 11.66
C ASP A 84 5.73 19.85 12.14
N ALA A 85 6.55 19.76 13.18
CA ALA A 85 7.33 20.89 13.67
C ALA A 85 8.47 21.16 12.69
N ASP A 86 8.29 22.19 11.84
CA ASP A 86 9.29 22.72 10.90
C ASP A 86 10.65 23.04 11.56
#